data_AF-A0A951BE92-F1
#
_entry.id   AF-A0A951BE92-F1
#
_cell.length_a   1.000
_cell.length_b   1.000
_cell.length_c   1.000
_cell.angle_alpha   90.00
_cell.angle_beta   90.00
_cell.angle_gamma   90.00
#
_symmetry.space_group_name_H-M   'P 1'
#
loop_
_entity.id
_entity.type
_entity.pdbx_description
1 polymer ?
#
loop_
_entity_poly.entity_id
_entity_poly.type
_entity_poly.pdbx_seq_one_letter_code
_entity_poly.pdbx_strand_id
1 'polypeptide(L)' 'MILFWVAVLAISTLLYVLLDGFDLGIGILFGAARDEAKRDAMMNAVAPIWDGNETWLVATGV' A
#
# COMPACT_ATOMS: atom_id res chain seq x y z
N MET A 1 -26.61 7.24 -11.63
CA MET A 1 -25.84 7.83 -10.51
C MET A 1 -25.20 6.78 -9.62
N ILE A 2 -25.89 5.70 -9.23
CA ILE A 2 -25.33 4.64 -8.36
C ILE A 2 -24.08 3.97 -8.95
N LEU A 3 -24.11 3.60 -10.23
CA LEU A 3 -22.97 2.95 -10.89
C LEU A 3 -21.70 3.80 -10.89
N PHE A 4 -21.83 5.13 -10.92
CA PHE A 4 -20.70 6.05 -10.83
C PHE A 4 -20.01 5.94 -9.46
N TRP A 5 -20.78 5.97 -8.37
CA TRP A 5 -20.25 5.82 -7.02
C TRP A 5 -19.68 4.43 -6.74
N VAL A 6 -20.31 3.39 -7.26
CA VAL A 6 -19.77 2.02 -7.19
C VAL A 6 -18.43 1.92 -7.92
N ALA A 7 -18.30 2.54 -9.09
CA ALA A 7 -17.03 2.55 -9.82
C ALA A 7 -15.93 3.32 -9.07
N VAL A 8 -16.26 4.47 -8.47
CA VAL A 8 -15.33 5.25 -7.64
C VAL A 8 -14.84 4.42 -6.45
N LEU A 9 -15.73 3.78 -5.70
CA LEU A 9 -15.37 2.93 -4.56
C LEU A 9 -14.55 1.70 -4.99
N ALA A 10 -14.92 1.05 -6.10
CA ALA A 10 -14.19 -0.09 -6.63
C ALA A 10 -12.77 0.27 -7.05
N ILE A 11 -12.59 1.42 -7.73
CA ILE A 11 -11.27 1.92 -8.13
C ILE A 11 -10.45 2.31 -6.90
N SER A 12 -11.05 3.02 -5.93
CA SER A 12 -10.39 3.40 -4.68
C SER A 12 -9.89 2.17 -3.91
N THR A 13 -10.75 1.16 -3.76
CA THR A 13 -10.40 -0.10 -3.08
C THR A 13 -9.30 -0.86 -3.83
N LEU A 14 -9.38 -0.92 -5.17
CA LEU A 14 -8.36 -1.56 -5.99
C LEU A 14 -7.00 -0.87 -5.85
N LEU A 15 -6.97 0.46 -5.90
CA LEU A 15 -5.75 1.24 -5.71
C LEU A 15 -5.15 0.99 -4.33
N TYR A 16 -5.97 1.00 -3.29
CA TYR A 16 -5.53 0.67 -1.93
C TYR A 16 -4.89 -0.73 -1.85
N VAL A 17 -5.56 -1.77 -2.36
CA VAL A 17 -5.03 -3.15 -2.33
C VAL A 17 -3.70 -3.27 -3.09
N LEU A 18 -3.53 -2.57 -4.21
CA LEU A 18 -2.30 -2.61 -4.98
C LEU A 18 -1.15 -1.86 -4.30
N LEU A 19 -1.44 -0.67 -3.81
CA LEU A 19 -0.46 0.25 -3.21
C LEU A 19 -0.01 -0.27 -1.83
N ASP A 20 -0.95 -0.53 -0.94
CA ASP A 20 -0.67 -1.02 0.42
C ASP A 20 -0.25 -2.49 0.42
N GLY A 21 -0.72 -3.28 -0.56
CA GLY A 21 -0.29 -4.67 -0.73
C GLY A 21 1.21 -4.81 -1.01
N PHE A 22 1.83 -3.81 -1.64
CA PHE A 22 3.29 -3.76 -1.81
C PHE A 22 4.01 -3.51 -0.47
N ASP A 23 3.54 -2.54 0.31
CA ASP A 23 4.15 -2.17 1.60
C ASP A 23 4.05 -3.33 2.61
N LEU A 24 2.85 -3.92 2.73
CA LEU A 24 2.60 -5.11 3.54
C LEU A 24 3.42 -6.32 3.05
N GLY A 25 3.55 -6.49 1.74
CA GLY A 25 4.37 -7.54 1.14
C GLY A 25 5.85 -7.40 1.50
N ILE A 26 6.39 -6.18 1.46
CA ILE A 26 7.75 -5.89 1.93
C ILE A 26 7.87 -6.13 3.43
N GLY A 27 6.88 -5.73 4.24
CA GLY A 27 6.84 -6.00 5.68
C GLY A 27 6.90 -7.50 6.02
N ILE A 28 6.16 -8.34 5.29
CA ILE A 28 6.19 -9.81 5.45
C ILE A 28 7.57 -10.36 5.06
N LEU A 29 8.13 -9.89 3.94
CA LEU A 29 9.44 -10.34 3.45
C LEU A 29 10.61 -9.81 4.29
N PHE A 30 10.44 -8.70 5.02
CA PHE A 30 11.45 -8.09 5.87
C PHE A 30 11.97 -9.06 6.93
N GLY A 31 11.08 -9.89 7.51
CA GLY A 31 11.46 -10.94 8.45
C GLY A 31 12.33 -12.04 7.85
N ALA A 32 12.22 -12.28 6.54
CA ALA A 32 13.04 -13.25 5.80
C ALA A 32 14.37 -12.65 5.29
N ALA A 33 14.50 -11.32 5.27
CA ALA A 33 15.74 -10.65 4.89
C ALA A 33 16.81 -10.86 5.97
N ARG A 34 17.90 -11.55 5.61
CA ARG A 34 19.02 -11.86 6.52
C ARG A 34 20.14 -10.83 6.53
N ASP A 35 20.13 -9.91 5.56
CA ASP A 35 21.19 -8.94 5.32
C ASP A 35 20.67 -7.53 5.62
N GLU A 36 21.44 -6.77 6.39
CA GLU A 36 21.13 -5.40 6.78
C GLU A 36 21.03 -4.48 5.56
N ALA A 37 21.90 -4.66 4.55
CA ALA A 37 21.85 -3.89 3.31
C ALA A 37 20.55 -4.13 2.52
N LYS A 38 20.00 -5.36 2.59
CA LYS A 38 18.71 -5.69 1.96
C LYS A 38 17.55 -5.10 2.73
N ARG A 39 17.62 -5.11 4.07
CA ARG A 39 16.62 -4.48 4.94
C ARG A 39 16.56 -2.97 4.71
N ASP A 40 17.70 -2.30 4.62
CA ASP A 40 17.78 -0.87 4.31
C ASP A 40 17.23 -0.57 2.92
N ALA A 41 17.56 -1.37 1.91
CA ALA A 41 16.99 -1.22 0.56
C ALA A 41 15.47 -1.40 0.56
N MET A 42 14.94 -2.36 1.31
CA MET A 42 13.50 -2.59 1.47
C MET A 42 12.81 -1.41 2.15
N MET A 43 13.38 -0.86 3.23
CA MET A 43 12.83 0.31 3.91
C MET A 43 12.88 1.56 3.04
N ASN A 44 13.97 1.79 2.32
CA ASN A 44 14.12 2.93 1.41
C ASN A 44 13.16 2.89 0.22
N ALA A 45 12.73 1.69 -0.20
CA ALA A 45 11.75 1.53 -1.27
C ALA A 45 10.32 1.89 -0.84
N VAL A 46 10.00 1.72 0.44
CA VAL A 46 8.65 1.89 1.00
C VAL A 46 8.44 3.27 1.65
N ALA A 47 9.46 3.78 2.34
CA ALA A 47 9.37 5.02 3.12
C ALA A 47 8.76 6.25 2.38
N PRO A 48 9.08 6.54 1.10
CA PRO A 48 8.53 7.71 0.42
C PRO A 48 7.06 7.56 -0.03
N ILE A 49 6.51 6.34 -0.05
CA ILE A 49 5.17 6.06 -0.59
C ILE A 49 4.16 5.60 0.47
N TRP A 50 4.63 5.06 1.61
CA TRP A 50 3.77 4.56 2.70
C TRP A 50 2.70 5.57 3.11
N ASP A 51 3.10 6.81 3.42
CA ASP A 51 2.19 7.84 3.95
C ASP A 51 1.09 8.22 2.93
N GLY A 52 1.39 8.12 1.63
CA GLY A 52 0.42 8.30 0.56
C GLY A 52 -0.57 7.13 0.47
N ASN A 53 -0.12 5.91 0.76
CA ASN A 53 -0.94 4.70 0.66
C ASN A 53 -2.00 4.63 1.77
N GLU A 54 -1.64 5.05 2.99
CA GLU A 54 -2.57 5.18 4.12
C GLU A 54 -3.73 6.15 3.82
N THR A 55 -3.50 7.19 3.00
CA THR A 55 -4.55 8.15 2.63
C THR A 55 -5.66 7.49 1.79
N TRP A 56 -5.34 6.49 0.97
CA TRP A 56 -6.32 5.76 0.16
C TRP A 56 -7.23 4.85 0.99
N LEU A 57 -6.70 4.28 2.09
CA LEU A 57 -7.51 3.56 3.07
C LEU A 57 -8.56 4.50 3.66
N VAL A 58 -8.11 5.68 4.13
CA VAL A 58 -8.99 6.68 4.70
C VAL A 58 -10.07 7.10 3.70
N ALA A 59 -9.69 7.42 2.46
CA ALA A 59 -10.63 7.84 1.41
C ALA A 59 -11.68 6.76 1.04
N THR A 60 -11.38 5.49 1.28
CA THR A 60 -12.31 4.36 1.02
C THR A 60 -13.23 4.09 2.22
N GLY A 61 -12.81 4.46 3.43
CA GLY A 61 -13.51 4.17 4.69
C GLY A 61 -14.46 5.25 5.21
N VAL A 62 -14.43 6.47 4.65
CA VAL A 62 -15.36 7.58 4.98
C VAL A 62 -16.44 7.79 3.93
#